data_AF-A0A535V757-F1
#
_entry.id   AF-A0A535V757-F1
#
_cell.length_a   1.000
_cell.length_b   1.000
_cell.length_c   1.000
_cell.angle_alpha   90.00
_cell.angle_beta   90.00
_cell.angle_gamma   90.00
#
_symmetry.space_group_name_H-M   'P 1'
#
loop_
_entity.id
_entity.type
_entity.pdbx_description
1 polymer ?
#
loop_
_entity_poly.entity_id
_entity_poly.type
_entity_poly.pdbx_seq_one_letter_code
_entity_poly.pdbx_strand_id
1 'polypeptide(L)' 'MGTTTGAAADGATGTPADQPSRFLNRHLSWLEFNARVLVQAEDTGQRPLERAKFLAIFSTNLDEFFEVRVAD' A
#
# COMPACT_ATOMS: atom_id res chain seq x y z
N MET A 1 5.74 46.39 38.00
CA MET A 1 6.81 46.84 37.10
C MET A 1 7.29 45.64 36.28
N GLY A 2 7.23 45.76 34.94
CA GLY A 2 7.89 44.92 33.90
C GLY A 2 7.59 43.42 33.91
N THR A 3 6.64 42.86 33.16
CA THR A 3 6.64 42.52 31.70
C THR A 3 7.88 41.81 31.17
N THR A 4 7.73 40.54 30.78
CA THR A 4 8.22 39.95 29.51
C THR A 4 7.58 38.54 29.37
N THR A 5 6.67 38.39 28.40
CA THR A 5 6.85 37.58 27.16
C THR A 5 6.72 36.08 27.44
N GLY A 6 5.74 35.34 26.94
CA GLY A 6 5.13 35.38 25.61
C GLY A 6 5.41 34.04 24.94
N ALA A 7 4.37 33.22 24.82
CA ALA A 7 4.17 32.09 23.91
C ALA A 7 5.39 31.43 23.23
N ALA A 8 5.56 30.14 23.50
CA ALA A 8 5.89 29.16 22.46
C ALA A 8 4.93 27.98 22.61
N ALA A 9 3.68 28.20 22.17
CA ALA A 9 2.93 27.11 21.60
C ALA A 9 3.73 26.68 20.37
N ASP A 10 4.47 25.57 20.47
CA ASP A 10 5.10 24.96 19.32
C ASP A 10 3.97 24.45 18.41
N GLY A 11 3.52 25.38 17.58
CA GLY A 11 2.67 25.13 16.45
C GLY A 11 3.45 24.27 15.48
N ALA A 12 3.33 22.95 15.65
CA ALA A 12 3.41 22.02 14.55
C ALA A 12 2.16 22.19 13.67
N THR A 13 1.98 23.39 13.10
CA THR A 13 1.07 23.65 11.97
C THR A 13 1.76 23.17 10.70
N GLY A 14 2.28 21.95 10.71
CA GLY A 14 2.55 21.21 9.48
C GLY A 14 1.20 20.64 9.06
N THR A 15 0.62 21.18 7.99
CA THR A 15 -0.55 20.55 7.35
C THR A 15 -0.27 19.05 7.26
N PRO A 16 -1.20 18.17 7.68
CA PRO A 16 -0.98 16.73 7.68
C PRO A 16 -0.56 16.15 6.31
N ALA A 17 -0.64 16.93 5.23
CA ALA A 17 -0.18 16.56 3.89
C ALA A 17 1.35 16.61 3.68
N ASP A 18 2.13 17.28 4.53
CA ASP A 18 3.56 17.54 4.29
C ASP A 18 4.50 16.47 4.90
N GLN A 19 3.94 15.38 5.44
CA GLN A 19 4.76 14.26 5.91
C GLN A 19 4.97 13.24 4.77
N PRO A 20 6.19 13.11 4.21
CA PRO A 20 6.47 12.18 3.11
C PRO A 20 6.21 10.71 3.48
N SER A 21 6.13 10.40 4.78
CA SER A 21 5.80 9.09 5.34
C SER A 21 4.33 8.68 5.19
N ARG A 22 3.44 9.54 4.68
CA ARG A 22 2.00 9.24 4.56
C ARG A 22 1.60 8.59 3.24
N PHE A 23 2.46 8.61 2.23
CA PHE A 23 2.18 7.97 0.95
C PHE A 23 2.86 6.62 0.88
N LEU A 24 2.07 5.55 0.76
CA LEU A 24 2.59 4.21 0.52
C LEU A 24 3.12 4.13 -0.92
N ASN A 25 4.30 3.52 -1.10
CA ASN A 25 4.86 3.32 -2.42
C ASN A 25 3.87 2.53 -3.29
N ARG A 26 3.49 3.08 -4.44
CA ARG A 26 2.49 2.49 -5.34
C ARG A 26 2.82 1.03 -5.73
N HIS A 27 4.11 0.70 -5.89
CA HIS A 27 4.52 -0.66 -6.26
C HIS A 27 4.38 -1.61 -5.07
N LEU A 28 4.72 -1.17 -3.86
CA LEU A 28 4.47 -1.94 -2.64
C LEU A 28 2.97 -2.18 -2.42
N SER A 29 2.14 -1.15 -2.58
CA SER A 29 0.68 -1.29 -2.49
C SER A 29 0.13 -2.31 -3.49
N TRP A 30 0.71 -2.34 -4.70
CA TRP A 30 0.32 -3.27 -5.75
C TRP A 30 0.75 -4.71 -5.41
N LEU A 31 1.96 -4.91 -4.86
CA LEU A 31 2.41 -6.21 -4.39
C LEU A 31 1.57 -6.73 -3.22
N GLU A 32 1.22 -5.85 -2.26
CA GLU A 32 0.32 -6.21 -1.15
C GLU A 32 -1.07 -6.62 -1.64
N PHE A 33 -1.58 -5.96 -2.68
CA PHE A 33 -2.83 -6.36 -3.30
C PHE A 33 -2.73 -7.78 -3.88
N ASN A 34 -1.66 -8.10 -4.62
CA ASN A 34 -1.46 -9.43 -5.18
C ASN A 34 -1.25 -10.50 -4.10
N ALA A 35 -0.61 -10.16 -2.99
CA ALA A 35 -0.51 -11.05 -1.84
C ALA A 35 -1.91 -11.43 -1.29
N ARG A 36 -2.85 -10.47 -1.24
CA ARG A 36 -4.24 -10.76 -0.82
C ARG A 36 -4.98 -11.66 -1.81
N VAL A 37 -4.70 -11.55 -3.11
CA VAL A 37 -5.24 -12.47 -4.14
C VAL A 37 -4.70 -13.89 -3.91
N LEU A 38 -3.41 -14.02 -3.58
CA LEU A 38 -2.78 -15.31 -3.31
C LEU A 38 -3.40 -16.00 -2.07
N VAL A 39 -3.71 -15.24 -1.02
CA VAL A 39 -4.41 -15.77 0.18
C VAL A 39 -5.74 -16.44 -0.19
N GLN A 40 -6.47 -15.93 -1.18
CA GLN A 40 -7.72 -16.57 -1.65
C GLN A 40 -7.47 -17.89 -2.37
N ALA A 41 -6.34 -18.02 -3.08
CA ALA A 41 -5.95 -19.26 -3.73
C ALA A 41 -5.48 -20.34 -2.73
N GLU A 42 -4.96 -19.94 -1.57
CA GLU A 42 -4.46 -20.85 -0.53
C GLU A 42 -5.56 -21.42 0.37
N ASP A 43 -6.74 -20.77 0.41
CA ASP A 43 -7.86 -21.19 1.24
C ASP A 43 -8.40 -22.57 0.82
N THR A 44 -8.10 -23.60 1.62
CA THR A 44 -8.56 -24.98 1.39
C THR A 44 -10.05 -25.18 1.65
N GLY A 45 -10.74 -24.19 2.23
CA GLY A 45 -12.19 -24.17 2.37
C GLY A 45 -12.93 -23.87 1.05
N GLN A 46 -12.22 -23.33 0.06
CA GLN A 46 -12.78 -23.03 -1.27
C GLN A 46 -12.69 -24.23 -2.21
N ARG A 47 -13.58 -24.25 -3.22
CA ARG A 47 -13.56 -25.33 -4.21
C ARG A 47 -12.28 -25.24 -5.04
N PRO A 48 -11.70 -26.36 -5.50
CA PRO A 48 -10.44 -26.35 -6.26
C PRO A 48 -10.45 -25.44 -7.49
N LEU A 49 -11.60 -25.33 -8.17
CA LEU A 49 -11.73 -24.44 -9.34
C LEU A 49 -11.74 -22.95 -8.98
N GLU A 50 -12.26 -22.59 -7.81
CA GLU A 50 -12.25 -21.20 -7.33
C GLU A 50 -10.82 -20.77 -7.00
N ARG A 51 -10.06 -21.66 -6.34
CA ARG A 51 -8.62 -21.46 -6.08
C ARG A 51 -7.82 -21.34 -7.38
N ALA A 52 -8.11 -22.18 -8.37
CA ALA A 52 -7.48 -22.10 -9.69
C ALA A 52 -7.79 -20.77 -10.40
N LYS A 53 -9.00 -20.23 -10.24
CA LYS A 53 -9.36 -18.91 -10.76
C LYS A 53 -8.54 -17.80 -10.11
N PHE A 54 -8.35 -17.84 -8.79
CA PHE A 54 -7.49 -16.87 -8.10
C PHE A 54 -6.02 -16.98 -8.53
N LEU A 55 -5.50 -18.18 -8.76
CA LEU A 55 -4.16 -18.39 -9.32
C LEU A 55 -4.03 -17.80 -10.74
N ALA A 56 -5.04 -17.98 -11.59
CA ALA A 56 -5.05 -17.40 -12.93
C ALA A 56 -5.04 -15.87 -12.88
N ILE A 57 -5.87 -15.26 -12.01
CA ILE A 57 -5.89 -13.80 -11.80
C ILE A 57 -4.54 -13.29 -11.31
N PHE A 58 -3.95 -13.98 -10.31
CA PHE A 58 -2.63 -13.64 -9.80
C PHE A 58 -1.56 -13.70 -10.90
N SER A 59 -1.57 -14.75 -11.74
CA SER A 59 -0.62 -14.89 -12.85
C SER A 59 -0.73 -13.74 -13.86
N THR A 60 -1.96 -13.39 -14.29
CA THR A 60 -2.16 -12.27 -15.22
C THR A 60 -1.67 -10.94 -14.64
N ASN A 61 -1.98 -10.68 -13.36
CA ASN A 61 -1.52 -9.47 -12.70
C ASN A 61 0.02 -9.44 -12.63
N LEU A 62 0.65 -10.56 -12.30
CA LEU A 62 2.10 -10.66 -12.18
C LEU A 62 2.79 -10.38 -13.52
N ASP A 63 2.27 -10.93 -14.61
CA ASP A 63 2.77 -10.70 -15.96
C ASP A 63 2.72 -9.19 -16.31
N GLU A 64 1.59 -8.53 -16.06
CA GLU A 64 1.42 -7.07 -16.28
C GLU A 64 2.43 -6.26 -15.46
N PHE A 65 2.69 -6.65 -14.21
CA PHE A 65 3.68 -5.98 -13.37
C PHE A 65 5.10 -6.11 -13.92
N PHE A 66 5.49 -7.31 -14.38
CA PHE A 66 6.81 -7.48 -14.97
C PHE A 66 6.97 -6.72 -16.28
N GLU A 67 5.96 -6.73 -17.14
CA GLU A 67 5.98 -6.03 -18.43
C GLU A 67 6.12 -4.51 -18.25
N VAL A 68 5.38 -3.92 -17.29
CA VAL A 68 5.33 -2.46 -17.13
C VAL A 68 6.34 -1.93 -16.10
N ARG A 69 6.74 -2.71 -15.09
CA ARG A 69 7.46 -2.14 -13.91
C ARG A 69 8.86 -2.68 -13.67
N VAL A 70 9.24 -3.77 -14.33
CA VAL A 70 10.63 -4.28 -14.28
C VAL A 70 11.40 -3.93 -15.55
N ALA A 71 10.68 -3.61 -16.64
CA ALA A 71 11.27 -3.10 -17.87
C ALA A 71 11.67 -1.61 -17.80
N ASP A 72 11.10 -0.86 -16.85
CA ASP A 72 11.42 0.55 -16.53
C ASP A 72 12.59 0.67 -15.55
#